data_AF-A0A4R6L5L9-F1
#
_entry.id   AF-A0A4R6L5L9-F1
#
_cell.length_a   1.000
_cell.length_b   1.000
_cell.length_c   1.000
_cell.angle_alpha   90.00
_cell.angle_beta   90.00
_cell.angle_gamma   90.00
#
_symmetry.space_group_name_H-M   'P 1'
#
loop_
_entity.id
_entity.type
_entity.pdbx_description
1 polymer ?
#
loop_
_entity_poly.entity_id
_entity_poly.type
_entity_poly.pdbx_seq_one_letter_code
_entity_poly.pdbx_strand_id
1 'polypeptide(L)'
;MKCIESLLLSVKEYGRPSIFVCLLLSITIFSCNFFVKNGGLGVSLNIEDSKTRKVFINEYKVDDNPYRINDSLSINIKSAWLEYQWRYAGENSEKAEIIENNYQMIIITDKQSLKGYNFTWFIGSKYTDNAFYEGYDNNIIISLDSFPKRNIIEWKVQSLNELNRISEPKIILGKLSVERLSK
;
A
#
# COMPACT_ATOMS: atom_id res chain seq x y z
N MET A 1 -10.85 38.97 27.93
CA MET A 1 -9.51 39.10 28.56
C MET A 1 -9.65 39.33 30.07
N LYS A 2 -10.42 38.49 30.78
CA LYS A 2 -10.60 38.53 32.25
C LYS A 2 -10.53 37.14 32.91
N CYS A 3 -10.66 36.06 32.14
CA CYS A 3 -10.46 34.68 32.65
C CYS A 3 -8.98 34.34 32.93
N ILE A 4 -8.03 34.92 32.19
CA ILE A 4 -6.60 34.57 32.33
C ILE A 4 -6.01 35.22 33.59
N GLU A 5 -6.42 36.44 33.95
CA GLU A 5 -5.96 37.11 35.16
C GLU A 5 -6.50 36.44 36.45
N SER A 6 -7.74 35.92 36.41
CA SER A 6 -8.30 35.15 37.53
C SER A 6 -7.57 33.83 37.77
N LEU A 7 -7.02 33.20 36.73
CA LEU A 7 -6.26 31.95 36.86
C LEU A 7 -4.85 32.18 37.41
N LEU A 8 -4.20 33.30 37.03
CA LEU A 8 -2.86 33.65 37.50
C LEU A 8 -2.84 34.08 38.97
N LEU A 9 -3.92 34.68 39.48
CA LEU A 9 -4.06 35.03 40.90
C LEU A 9 -4.28 33.81 41.80
N SER A 10 -4.95 32.76 41.32
CA SER A 10 -5.16 31.52 42.06
C SER A 10 -3.88 30.69 42.28
N VAL A 11 -2.84 30.86 41.45
CA VAL A 11 -1.59 30.10 41.57
C VAL A 11 -0.65 30.69 42.63
N LYS A 12 -0.84 31.97 43.00
CA LYS A 12 -0.01 32.65 43.99
C LYS A 12 -0.35 32.29 45.44
N GLU A 13 -1.58 31.87 45.74
CA GLU A 13 -2.04 31.63 47.12
C GLU A 13 -1.96 30.17 47.57
N TYR A 14 -1.83 29.21 46.64
CA TYR A 14 -1.69 27.80 46.99
C TYR A 14 -0.30 27.29 46.61
N GLY A 15 0.66 27.49 47.52
CA GLY A 15 1.94 26.80 47.57
C GLY A 15 1.78 25.30 47.88
N ARG A 16 0.97 24.59 47.10
CA ARG A 16 0.82 23.14 47.19
C ARG A 16 1.33 22.51 45.90
N PRO A 17 2.42 21.71 45.97
CA PRO A 17 2.96 21.00 44.80
C PRO A 17 1.90 20.12 44.11
N SER A 18 0.82 19.79 44.83
CA SER A 18 -0.36 19.07 44.35
C SER A 18 -1.02 19.67 43.11
N ILE A 19 -1.15 21.01 43.00
CA ILE A 19 -1.81 21.65 41.84
C ILE A 19 -0.91 21.55 40.61
N PHE A 20 0.39 21.80 40.78
CA PHE A 20 1.39 21.65 39.72
C PHE A 20 1.48 20.20 39.23
N VAL A 21 1.42 19.22 40.14
CA VAL A 21 1.40 17.78 39.83
C VAL A 21 0.13 17.41 39.07
N CYS A 22 -1.04 17.89 39.46
CA CYS A 22 -2.29 17.66 38.73
C CYS A 22 -2.25 18.25 37.31
N LEU A 23 -1.66 19.44 37.15
CA LEU A 23 -1.54 20.12 35.86
C LEU A 23 -0.52 19.39 34.95
N LEU A 24 0.63 18.97 35.49
CA LEU A 24 1.60 18.12 34.80
C LEU A 24 0.99 16.76 34.39
N LEU A 25 0.26 16.11 35.29
CA LEU A 25 -0.43 14.85 34.99
C LEU A 25 -1.46 15.06 33.88
N SER A 26 -2.27 16.12 33.93
CA SER A 26 -3.24 16.42 32.86
C SER A 26 -2.56 16.60 31.49
N ILE A 27 -1.41 17.28 31.42
CA ILE A 27 -0.66 17.45 30.16
C ILE A 27 -0.10 16.12 29.65
N THR A 28 0.33 15.21 30.54
CA THR A 28 0.78 13.87 30.12
C THR A 28 -0.37 12.97 29.64
N ILE A 29 -1.58 13.11 30.20
CA ILE A 29 -2.75 12.30 29.82
C ILE A 29 -3.35 12.79 28.48
N PHE A 30 -3.29 14.10 28.19
CA PHE A 30 -3.75 14.67 26.91
C PHE A 30 -2.69 14.66 25.79
N SER A 31 -1.45 14.26 26.08
CA SER A 31 -0.35 14.12 25.11
C SER A 31 -0.44 12.82 24.29
N CYS A 32 -1.19 11.82 24.76
CA CYS A 32 -1.46 10.62 23.97
C CYS A 32 -2.44 10.95 22.85
N ASN A 33 -1.88 11.24 21.68
CA ASN A 33 -2.53 11.35 20.39
C ASN A 33 -3.20 10.00 20.01
N PHE A 34 -4.27 9.61 20.71
CA PHE A 34 -4.99 8.34 20.56
C PHE A 34 -5.73 8.18 19.21
N PHE A 35 -5.70 9.22 18.37
CA PHE A 35 -6.38 9.27 17.08
C PHE A 35 -5.42 9.29 15.88
N VAL A 36 -4.14 9.00 16.07
CA VAL A 36 -3.27 8.82 14.91
C VAL A 36 -3.59 7.47 14.29
N LYS A 37 -4.18 7.48 13.09
CA LYS A 37 -4.21 6.31 12.21
C LYS A 37 -2.76 6.01 11.82
N ASN A 38 -2.06 5.28 12.68
CA ASN A 38 -0.67 4.90 12.49
C ASN A 38 -0.61 3.66 11.61
N GLY A 39 0.10 3.76 10.48
CA GLY A 39 0.43 2.62 9.64
C GLY A 39 0.48 2.99 8.16
N GLY A 40 1.47 2.46 7.45
CA GLY A 40 1.48 2.44 5.99
C GLY A 40 0.38 1.54 5.43
N LEU A 41 0.25 1.51 4.11
CA LEU A 41 -0.63 0.55 3.44
C LEU A 41 -0.21 -0.88 3.79
N GLY A 42 -1.18 -1.69 4.21
CA GLY A 42 -1.00 -3.12 4.43
C GLY A 42 -0.98 -3.88 3.11
N VAL A 43 -0.29 -5.01 3.10
CA VAL A 43 -0.21 -5.92 1.95
C VAL A 43 -0.38 -7.33 2.49
N SER A 44 -1.34 -8.08 1.95
CA SER A 44 -1.48 -9.48 2.34
C SER A 44 -0.38 -10.37 1.77
N LEU A 45 0.10 -11.32 2.57
CA LEU A 45 1.19 -12.22 2.19
C LEU A 45 0.73 -13.30 1.20
N ASN A 46 -0.54 -13.68 1.27
CA ASN A 46 -1.18 -14.67 0.41
C ASN A 46 -2.70 -14.47 0.43
N ILE A 47 -3.41 -15.23 -0.41
CA ILE A 47 -4.86 -15.16 -0.55
C ILE A 47 -5.58 -15.48 0.78
N GLU A 48 -5.08 -16.44 1.56
CA GLU A 48 -5.71 -16.81 2.83
C GLU A 48 -5.59 -15.71 3.89
N ASP A 49 -4.46 -15.00 3.94
CA ASP A 49 -4.29 -13.81 4.77
C ASP A 49 -5.26 -12.69 4.32
N SER A 50 -5.38 -12.46 3.01
CA SER A 50 -6.33 -11.49 2.44
C SER A 50 -7.79 -11.80 2.80
N LYS A 51 -8.16 -13.08 2.75
CA LYS A 51 -9.49 -13.56 3.18
C LYS A 51 -9.69 -13.41 4.69
N THR A 52 -8.69 -13.79 5.49
CA THR A 52 -8.73 -13.68 6.96
C THR A 52 -8.94 -12.24 7.41
N ARG A 53 -8.27 -11.29 6.74
CA ARG A 53 -8.42 -9.85 6.96
C ARG A 53 -9.71 -9.26 6.40
N LYS A 54 -10.49 -10.04 5.65
CA LYS A 54 -11.72 -9.63 4.96
C LYS A 54 -11.49 -8.51 3.94
N VAL A 55 -10.32 -8.47 3.31
CA VAL A 55 -9.96 -7.51 2.27
C VAL A 55 -9.92 -8.13 0.87
N PHE A 56 -9.93 -9.46 0.79
CA PHE A 56 -9.96 -10.20 -0.47
C PHE A 56 -11.19 -9.88 -1.33
N ILE A 57 -10.97 -9.69 -2.62
CA ILE A 57 -12.05 -9.45 -3.59
C ILE A 57 -12.14 -10.62 -4.56
N ASN A 58 -11.13 -10.81 -5.40
CA ASN A 58 -11.13 -11.84 -6.44
C ASN A 58 -9.70 -12.33 -6.72
N GLU A 59 -9.60 -13.59 -7.12
CA GLU A 59 -8.38 -14.21 -7.60
C GLU A 59 -8.28 -14.09 -9.13
N TYR A 60 -7.05 -14.04 -9.62
CA TYR A 60 -6.72 -13.95 -11.03
C TYR A 60 -5.74 -15.05 -11.40
N LYS A 61 -5.89 -15.61 -12.59
CA LYS A 61 -4.97 -16.57 -13.20
C LYS A 61 -4.22 -15.94 -14.35
N VAL A 62 -3.10 -16.55 -14.69
CA VAL A 62 -2.44 -16.36 -15.99
C VAL A 62 -2.68 -17.59 -16.85
N ASP A 63 -2.84 -17.39 -18.15
CA ASP A 63 -3.11 -18.50 -19.07
C ASP A 63 -1.88 -19.40 -19.26
N ASP A 64 -0.68 -18.80 -19.26
CA ASP A 64 0.60 -19.50 -19.34
C ASP A 64 1.51 -19.14 -18.16
N ASN A 65 2.19 -20.14 -17.59
CA ASN A 65 3.18 -19.97 -16.53
C ASN A 65 4.45 -20.83 -16.80
N PRO A 66 5.65 -20.23 -16.95
CA PRO A 66 5.98 -18.82 -16.78
C PRO A 66 5.33 -17.93 -17.85
N TYR A 67 4.84 -16.77 -17.42
CA TYR A 67 4.25 -15.77 -18.29
C TYR A 67 5.37 -15.12 -19.12
N ARG A 68 5.41 -15.41 -20.42
CA ARG A 68 6.45 -14.92 -21.33
C ARG A 68 6.03 -13.58 -21.92
N ILE A 69 6.84 -12.56 -21.69
CA ILE A 69 6.61 -11.21 -22.25
C ILE A 69 7.29 -11.08 -23.61
N ASN A 70 8.50 -11.64 -23.75
CA ASN A 70 9.25 -11.76 -24.99
C ASN A 70 10.29 -12.89 -24.87
N ASP A 71 11.25 -12.96 -25.80
CA ASP A 71 12.30 -13.99 -25.81
C ASP A 71 13.26 -13.95 -24.61
N SER A 72 13.38 -12.79 -23.93
CA SER A 72 14.34 -12.59 -22.84
C SER A 72 13.71 -12.42 -21.46
N LEU A 73 12.41 -12.16 -21.38
CA LEU A 73 11.69 -11.88 -20.15
C LEU A 73 10.52 -12.85 -19.94
N SER A 74 10.61 -13.59 -18.85
CA SER A 74 9.55 -14.48 -18.37
C SER A 74 9.34 -14.29 -16.87
N ILE A 75 8.08 -14.22 -16.45
CA ILE A 75 7.71 -14.07 -15.05
C ILE A 75 6.97 -15.32 -14.57
N ASN A 76 7.51 -16.01 -13.58
CA ASN A 76 6.85 -17.15 -12.96
C ASN A 76 5.82 -16.68 -11.92
N ILE A 77 4.55 -16.59 -12.31
CA ILE A 77 3.47 -16.09 -11.47
C ILE A 77 2.90 -17.25 -10.66
N LYS A 78 3.08 -17.19 -9.34
CA LYS A 78 2.60 -18.19 -8.39
C LYS A 78 1.15 -17.94 -7.98
N SER A 79 0.77 -16.68 -7.81
CA SER A 79 -0.60 -16.28 -7.51
C SER A 79 -0.80 -14.81 -7.84
N ALA A 80 -2.04 -14.44 -8.17
CA ALA A 80 -2.44 -13.05 -8.36
C ALA A 80 -3.84 -12.84 -7.79
N TRP A 81 -4.05 -11.75 -7.05
CA TRP A 81 -5.37 -11.40 -6.54
C TRP A 81 -5.56 -9.91 -6.40
N LEU A 82 -6.82 -9.51 -6.42
CA LEU A 82 -7.29 -8.17 -6.11
C LEU A 82 -7.81 -8.15 -4.67
N GLU A 83 -7.39 -7.14 -3.93
CA GLU A 83 -7.92 -6.82 -2.61
C GLU A 83 -8.22 -5.33 -2.47
N TYR A 84 -9.01 -4.97 -1.45
CA TYR A 84 -9.13 -3.58 -1.04
C TYR A 84 -7.80 -3.08 -0.50
N GLN A 85 -7.48 -1.80 -0.69
CA GLN A 85 -6.43 -1.20 0.11
C GLN A 85 -6.87 -1.13 1.57
N TRP A 86 -5.92 -1.35 2.48
CA TRP A 86 -6.21 -1.36 3.91
C TRP A 86 -5.00 -0.91 4.72
N ARG A 87 -5.24 -0.60 5.99
CA ARG A 87 -4.20 -0.34 7.01
C ARG A 87 -4.58 -0.99 8.32
N TYR A 88 -3.66 -1.09 9.26
CA TYR A 88 -3.99 -1.54 10.61
C TYR A 88 -4.89 -0.51 11.32
N ALA A 89 -5.90 -0.99 12.04
CA ALA A 89 -6.89 -0.14 12.72
C ALA A 89 -6.33 0.62 13.94
N GLY A 90 -5.04 0.49 14.23
CA GLY A 90 -4.36 1.11 15.35
C GLY A 90 -2.98 0.50 15.57
N GLU A 91 -2.22 1.09 16.48
CA GLU A 91 -0.92 0.56 16.90
C GLU A 91 -1.10 -0.85 17.53
N ASN A 92 -0.33 -1.83 17.05
CA ASN A 92 -0.41 -3.25 17.45
C ASN A 92 -1.76 -3.96 17.17
N SER A 93 -2.65 -3.37 16.38
CA SER A 93 -3.89 -4.03 15.97
C SER A 93 -3.65 -4.94 14.77
N GLU A 94 -4.09 -6.20 14.82
CA GLU A 94 -4.10 -7.08 13.64
C GLU A 94 -5.29 -6.83 12.70
N LYS A 95 -6.29 -6.07 13.17
CA LYS A 95 -7.50 -5.75 12.42
C LYS A 95 -7.19 -4.80 11.27
N ALA A 96 -7.65 -5.15 10.07
CA ALA A 96 -7.61 -4.30 8.88
C ALA A 96 -8.75 -3.26 8.89
N GLU A 97 -8.43 -2.02 8.55
CA GLU A 97 -9.35 -0.95 8.20
C GLU A 97 -9.27 -0.73 6.68
N ILE A 98 -10.37 -1.00 5.96
CA ILE A 98 -10.47 -0.84 4.52
C ILE A 98 -10.49 0.65 4.16
N ILE A 99 -9.74 1.02 3.12
CA ILE A 99 -9.80 2.33 2.49
C ILE A 99 -10.83 2.24 1.37
N GLU A 100 -11.97 2.92 1.54
CA GLU A 100 -13.08 2.86 0.60
C GLU A 100 -12.65 3.28 -0.81
N ASN A 101 -13.20 2.59 -1.82
CA ASN A 101 -12.97 2.81 -3.25
C ASN A 101 -11.52 2.70 -3.73
N ASN A 102 -10.62 2.16 -2.90
CA ASN A 102 -9.24 1.91 -3.28
C ASN A 102 -8.94 0.42 -3.30
N TYR A 103 -8.19 0.00 -4.31
CA TYR A 103 -7.89 -1.40 -4.58
C TYR A 103 -6.39 -1.58 -4.79
N GLN A 104 -5.90 -2.79 -4.56
CA GLN A 104 -4.54 -3.15 -4.93
C GLN A 104 -4.53 -4.55 -5.54
N MET A 105 -3.76 -4.69 -6.62
CA MET A 105 -3.46 -5.98 -7.22
C MET A 105 -2.12 -6.45 -6.66
N ILE A 106 -2.10 -7.67 -6.15
CA ILE A 106 -0.90 -8.33 -5.66
C ILE A 106 -0.58 -9.50 -6.58
N ILE A 107 0.65 -9.56 -7.06
CA ILE A 107 1.16 -10.67 -7.86
C ILE A 107 2.38 -11.24 -7.14
N ILE A 108 2.29 -12.51 -6.75
CA ILE A 108 3.40 -13.27 -6.17
C ILE A 108 4.13 -13.99 -7.29
N THR A 109 5.43 -13.85 -7.29
CA THR A 109 6.36 -14.43 -8.26
C THR A 109 7.52 -15.12 -7.54
N ASP A 110 8.52 -15.61 -8.27
CA ASP A 110 9.85 -15.82 -7.73
C ASP A 110 10.74 -14.58 -7.89
N LYS A 111 11.72 -14.45 -6.99
CA LYS A 111 12.70 -13.35 -6.96
C LYS A 111 13.57 -13.34 -8.23
N GLN A 112 13.82 -14.50 -8.80
CA GLN A 112 14.64 -14.65 -10.00
C GLN A 112 13.96 -14.05 -11.24
N SER A 113 12.64 -14.18 -11.36
CA SER A 113 11.83 -13.57 -12.42
C SER A 113 11.81 -12.05 -12.36
N LEU A 114 12.02 -11.47 -11.17
CA LEU A 114 12.13 -10.03 -10.96
C LEU A 114 13.56 -9.51 -11.11
N LYS A 115 14.52 -10.34 -11.55
CA LYS A 115 15.89 -9.87 -11.79
C LYS A 115 15.89 -8.77 -12.85
N GLY A 116 16.38 -7.59 -12.47
CA GLY A 116 16.40 -6.41 -13.32
C GLY A 116 15.10 -5.60 -13.34
N TYR A 117 14.06 -6.02 -12.59
CA TYR A 117 12.88 -5.20 -12.38
C TYR A 117 13.27 -3.83 -11.78
N ASN A 118 12.62 -2.75 -12.21
CA ASN A 118 12.95 -1.34 -11.89
C ASN A 118 14.33 -0.83 -12.33
N PHE A 119 15.18 -1.68 -12.93
CA PHE A 119 16.49 -1.29 -13.45
C PHE A 119 16.57 -1.42 -14.98
N THR A 120 16.22 -2.59 -15.51
CA THR A 120 16.28 -2.92 -16.95
C THR A 120 14.90 -2.97 -17.60
N TRP A 121 13.85 -3.21 -16.82
CA TRP A 121 12.46 -3.19 -17.27
C TRP A 121 11.51 -2.86 -16.11
N PHE A 122 10.30 -2.38 -16.41
CA PHE A 122 9.25 -2.19 -15.40
C PHE A 122 7.85 -2.39 -16.00
N ILE A 123 6.85 -2.56 -15.13
CA ILE A 123 5.44 -2.71 -15.52
C ILE A 123 4.70 -1.45 -15.08
N GLY A 124 4.13 -0.71 -16.02
CA GLY A 124 3.37 0.50 -15.71
C GLY A 124 3.40 1.58 -16.78
N SER A 125 2.85 2.75 -16.43
CA SER A 125 2.78 3.90 -17.33
C SER A 125 3.72 5.05 -16.96
N LYS A 126 4.00 5.25 -15.67
CA LYS A 126 4.98 6.20 -15.09
C LYS A 126 5.52 5.64 -13.77
N TYR A 127 6.73 6.03 -13.36
CA TYR A 127 7.34 5.55 -12.11
C TYR A 127 6.51 5.86 -10.85
N THR A 128 5.78 6.99 -10.84
CA THR A 128 4.98 7.42 -9.68
C THR A 128 3.49 7.09 -9.80
N ASP A 129 2.97 6.98 -11.03
CA ASP A 129 1.54 6.81 -11.29
C ASP A 129 1.30 5.56 -12.15
N ASN A 130 0.50 4.63 -11.62
CA ASN A 130 0.17 3.36 -12.28
C ASN A 130 1.41 2.51 -12.64
N ALA A 131 2.39 2.43 -11.73
CA ALA A 131 3.46 1.45 -11.81
C ALA A 131 3.35 0.44 -10.67
N PHE A 132 3.80 -0.78 -10.96
CA PHE A 132 4.01 -1.76 -9.93
C PHE A 132 5.23 -1.36 -9.09
N TYR A 133 5.14 -1.49 -7.78
CA TYR A 133 6.30 -1.43 -6.89
C TYR A 133 6.61 -2.84 -6.39
N GLU A 134 7.90 -3.10 -6.17
CA GLU A 134 8.34 -4.31 -5.51
C GLU A 134 7.97 -4.22 -4.03
N GLY A 135 7.23 -5.20 -3.53
CA GLY A 135 6.93 -5.30 -2.10
C GLY A 135 7.95 -6.19 -1.40
N TYR A 136 7.47 -7.14 -0.59
CA TYR A 136 8.36 -8.09 0.09
C TYR A 136 8.87 -9.15 -0.89
N ASP A 137 10.18 -9.09 -1.19
CA ASP A 137 11.14 -10.05 -1.81
C ASP A 137 10.75 -10.84 -3.08
N ASN A 138 9.47 -11.08 -3.32
CA ASN A 138 8.96 -11.93 -4.37
C ASN A 138 7.56 -11.50 -4.82
N ASN A 139 7.17 -10.25 -4.61
CA ASN A 139 5.90 -9.73 -5.06
C ASN A 139 6.01 -8.35 -5.73
N ILE A 140 5.08 -8.12 -6.64
CA ILE A 140 4.86 -6.81 -7.24
C ILE A 140 3.42 -6.39 -6.97
N ILE A 141 3.24 -5.12 -6.64
CA ILE A 141 1.97 -4.58 -6.18
C ILE A 141 1.66 -3.31 -6.96
N ILE A 142 0.40 -3.13 -7.37
CA ILE A 142 -0.07 -1.88 -7.96
C ILE A 142 -1.34 -1.40 -7.27
N SER A 143 -1.36 -0.10 -6.98
CA SER A 143 -2.56 0.59 -6.48
C SER A 143 -3.50 0.92 -7.64
N LEU A 144 -4.79 0.75 -7.41
CA LEU A 144 -5.85 0.97 -8.40
C LEU A 144 -6.94 1.85 -7.77
N ASP A 145 -7.17 3.02 -8.37
CA ASP A 145 -8.17 3.99 -7.91
C ASP A 145 -9.62 3.61 -8.28
N SER A 146 -9.79 2.50 -9.00
CA SER A 146 -11.10 2.00 -9.39
C SER A 146 -11.10 0.49 -9.59
N PHE A 147 -12.27 -0.11 -9.37
CA PHE A 147 -12.45 -1.53 -9.61
C PHE A 147 -12.25 -1.86 -11.10
N PRO A 148 -11.47 -2.91 -11.45
CA PRO A 148 -11.25 -3.28 -12.84
C PRO A 148 -12.56 -3.64 -13.56
N LYS A 149 -12.90 -2.86 -14.59
CA LYS A 149 -14.13 -3.04 -15.39
C LYS A 149 -14.13 -4.30 -16.25
N ARG A 150 -12.94 -4.82 -16.59
CA ARG A 150 -12.75 -6.01 -17.43
C ARG A 150 -12.29 -7.19 -16.56
N ASN A 151 -12.56 -8.40 -17.03
CA ASN A 151 -12.06 -9.62 -16.40
C ASN A 151 -10.56 -9.79 -16.63
N ILE A 152 -10.06 -9.32 -17.77
CA ILE A 152 -8.64 -9.28 -18.07
C ILE A 152 -8.11 -7.90 -17.72
N ILE A 153 -7.05 -7.87 -16.91
CA ILE A 153 -6.31 -6.66 -16.60
C ILE A 153 -4.95 -6.79 -17.27
N GLU A 154 -4.56 -5.76 -18.00
CA GLU A 154 -3.34 -5.76 -18.81
C GLU A 154 -2.52 -4.50 -18.54
N TRP A 155 -1.22 -4.68 -18.35
CA TRP A 155 -0.25 -3.61 -18.19
C TRP A 155 0.87 -3.74 -19.21
N LYS A 156 1.36 -2.60 -19.69
CA LYS A 156 2.52 -2.56 -20.59
C LYS A 156 3.79 -2.82 -19.81
N VAL A 157 4.67 -3.62 -20.40
CA VAL A 157 6.03 -3.86 -19.93
C VAL A 157 6.97 -3.02 -20.79
N GLN A 158 7.82 -2.22 -20.15
CA GLN A 158 8.66 -1.22 -20.81
C GLN A 158 10.12 -1.45 -20.45
N SER A 159 11.04 -1.08 -21.35
CA SER A 159 12.48 -1.12 -21.05
C SER A 159 12.90 0.09 -20.21
N LEU A 160 13.77 -0.17 -19.21
CA LEU A 160 14.41 0.81 -18.31
C LEU A 160 13.43 1.67 -17.49
N ASN A 161 13.90 2.13 -16.33
CA ASN A 161 13.21 3.13 -15.53
C ASN A 161 13.63 4.52 -16.05
N GLU A 162 12.79 5.19 -16.83
CA GLU A 162 13.14 6.50 -17.37
C GLU A 162 13.25 7.54 -16.25
N LEU A 163 14.48 7.92 -15.92
CA LEU A 163 14.83 9.30 -15.58
C LEU A 163 14.86 10.20 -16.83
N ASN A 164 14.07 9.90 -17.88
CA ASN A 164 13.97 10.72 -19.08
C ASN A 164 12.59 11.39 -19.18
N ARG A 165 12.66 12.65 -19.62
CA ARG A 165 11.54 13.59 -19.66
C ARG A 165 10.37 13.01 -20.46
N ILE A 166 9.16 13.46 -20.12
CA ILE A 166 7.83 13.17 -20.71
C ILE A 166 7.80 13.13 -22.26
N SER A 167 8.84 13.60 -22.94
CA SER A 167 8.96 13.77 -24.39
C SER A 167 9.60 12.61 -25.17
N GLU A 168 10.14 11.56 -24.54
CA GLU A 168 10.77 10.45 -25.28
C GLU A 168 9.82 9.25 -25.53
N PRO A 169 9.89 8.60 -26.71
CA PRO A 169 9.07 7.45 -27.03
C PRO A 169 9.52 6.20 -26.25
N LYS A 170 8.60 5.65 -25.45
CA LYS A 170 8.85 4.46 -24.64
C LYS A 170 8.92 3.19 -25.49
N ILE A 171 9.93 2.36 -25.24
CA ILE A 171 10.05 1.04 -25.87
C ILE A 171 9.18 0.04 -25.11
N ILE A 172 8.11 -0.44 -25.75
CA ILE A 172 7.23 -1.47 -25.21
C ILE A 172 7.85 -2.84 -25.51
N LEU A 173 8.20 -3.57 -24.45
CA LEU A 173 8.75 -4.93 -24.53
C LEU A 173 7.65 -5.98 -24.70
N GLY A 174 6.46 -5.68 -24.20
CA GLY A 174 5.29 -6.55 -24.27
C GLY A 174 4.23 -6.11 -23.25
N LYS A 175 3.47 -7.07 -22.75
CA LYS A 175 2.38 -6.84 -21.82
C LYS A 175 2.33 -7.92 -20.76
N LEU A 176 1.86 -7.59 -19.56
CA LEU A 176 1.50 -8.53 -18.51
C LEU A 176 -0.02 -8.52 -18.39
N SER A 177 -0.66 -9.67 -18.54
CA SER A 177 -2.12 -9.82 -18.42
C SER A 177 -2.51 -10.90 -17.43
N VAL A 178 -3.51 -10.61 -16.60
CA VAL A 178 -4.12 -11.57 -15.67
C VAL A 178 -5.63 -11.61 -15.89
N GLU A 179 -6.21 -12.80 -15.84
CA GLU A 179 -7.64 -13.04 -16.05
C GLU A 179 -8.31 -13.39 -14.72
N ARG A 180 -9.40 -12.69 -14.40
CA ARG A 180 -10.22 -12.95 -13.22
C ARG A 180 -10.80 -14.35 -13.28
N LEU A 181 -10.66 -15.11 -12.19
CA LEU A 181 -11.37 -16.36 -12.03
C LEU A 181 -12.86 -16.08 -11.83
N SER A 182 -13.68 -16.55 -12.78
CA SER A 182 -15.13 -16.60 -12.62
C SER A 182 -15.46 -17.50 -11.44
N LYS A 183 -16.11 -16.95 -10.41
CA LYS A 183 -16.75 -17.75 -9.36
C LYS A 183 -18.05 -18.35 -9.86
#